data_AF-A0A9W7ZW93-F1
#
_entry.id   AF-A0A9W7ZW93-F1
#
_cell.length_a   1.000
_cell.length_b   1.000
_cell.length_c   1.000
_cell.angle_alpha   90.00
_cell.angle_beta   90.00
_cell.angle_gamma   90.00
#
_symmetry.space_group_name_H-M   'P 1'
#
loop_
_entity.id
_entity.type
_entity.pdbx_description
1 polymer ?
#
loop_
_entity_poly.entity_id
_entity_poly.type
_entity_poly.pdbx_seq_one_letter_code
_entity_poly.pdbx_strand_id
1 'polypeptide(L)'
;MAHTPQEEVANNKPSMERAEIANKVENLIQNRPSPEALEDRNILKDTTVAPALQETRYQLERSRLQDKLDRKLGPLRPSREKLEQSGILKDQSVSPSIVEQKEMLERQILSDKLGHVLENRPKAEELVEQNILKYTNAVDSNLQSTCAELELKQKKLGLNRKIQQRPTVEELVERNVL
;
A
#
# COMPACT_ATOMS: atom_id res chain seq x y z
N MET A 1 9.04 47.51 94.63
CA MET A 1 8.17 47.84 93.47
C MET A 1 8.75 47.15 92.25
N ALA A 2 8.12 46.03 91.86
CA ALA A 2 8.49 45.24 90.70
C ALA A 2 7.79 45.81 89.47
N HIS A 3 8.51 45.91 88.35
CA HIS A 3 7.90 46.10 87.05
C HIS A 3 8.54 45.12 86.06
N THR A 4 7.75 44.11 85.73
CA THR A 4 7.99 43.09 84.72
C THR A 4 7.81 43.65 83.31
N PRO A 5 8.48 43.08 82.29
CA PRO A 5 8.39 43.51 80.90
C PRO A 5 7.40 42.65 80.09
N GLN A 6 6.32 43.25 79.58
CA GLN A 6 5.47 42.77 78.48
C GLN A 6 4.95 44.06 77.79
N GLU A 7 4.86 44.24 76.48
CA GLU A 7 4.27 43.36 75.46
C GLU A 7 4.48 44.04 74.07
N GLU A 8 5.41 43.56 73.24
CA GLU A 8 5.58 44.00 71.83
C GLU A 8 5.26 42.83 70.89
N VAL A 9 3.97 42.48 70.72
CA VAL A 9 3.60 41.34 69.84
C VAL A 9 2.49 41.67 68.82
N ALA A 10 1.96 42.90 68.79
CA ALA A 10 0.79 43.18 67.95
C ALA A 10 1.08 43.72 66.52
N ASN A 11 2.27 44.24 66.23
CA ASN A 11 2.53 45.01 64.98
C ASN A 11 3.27 44.27 63.84
N ASN A 12 3.57 42.98 63.98
CA ASN A 12 4.42 42.23 63.02
C ASN A 12 3.65 41.25 62.10
N LYS A 13 2.32 41.20 62.16
CA LYS A 13 1.51 40.31 61.29
C LYS A 13 1.55 40.67 59.79
N PRO A 14 1.40 41.94 59.37
CA PRO A 14 1.39 42.28 57.94
C PRO A 14 2.78 42.17 57.28
N SER A 15 3.87 42.26 58.06
CA SER A 15 5.24 42.07 57.58
C SER A 15 5.58 40.59 57.39
N MET A 16 5.13 39.72 58.31
CA MET A 16 5.29 38.26 58.20
C MET A 16 4.51 37.68 57.02
N GLU A 17 3.25 38.11 56.83
CA GLU A 17 2.42 37.66 55.70
C GLU A 17 3.03 38.08 54.34
N ARG A 18 3.62 39.28 54.28
CA ARG A 18 4.37 39.74 53.10
C ARG A 18 5.64 38.91 52.85
N ALA A 19 6.32 38.47 53.89
CA ALA A 19 7.50 37.60 53.78
C ALA A 19 7.12 36.19 53.32
N GLU A 20 6.01 35.63 53.81
CA GLU A 20 5.48 34.34 53.36
C GLU A 20 5.04 34.40 51.89
N ILE A 21 4.38 35.48 51.47
CA ILE A 21 4.02 35.71 50.07
C ILE A 21 5.29 35.82 49.20
N ALA A 22 6.32 36.53 49.66
CA ALA A 22 7.59 36.64 48.93
C ALA A 22 8.24 35.27 48.73
N ASN A 23 8.30 34.44 49.78
CA ASN A 23 8.83 33.08 49.71
C ASN A 23 8.03 32.20 48.74
N LYS A 24 6.69 32.34 48.73
CA LYS A 24 5.82 31.61 47.80
C LYS A 24 6.04 32.06 46.35
N VAL A 25 6.19 33.36 46.09
CA VAL A 25 6.46 33.90 44.76
C VAL A 25 7.82 33.43 44.26
N GLU A 26 8.85 33.45 45.11
CA GLU A 26 10.18 32.95 44.76
C GLU A 26 10.12 31.48 44.32
N ASN A 27 9.43 30.62 45.08
CA ASN A 27 9.23 29.22 44.72
C ASN A 27 8.50 29.03 43.37
N LEU A 28 7.54 29.89 43.04
CA LEU A 28 6.83 29.85 41.75
C LEU A 28 7.70 30.32 40.58
N ILE A 29 8.60 31.28 40.82
CA ILE A 29 9.55 31.76 39.81
C ILE A 29 10.61 30.70 39.53
N GLN A 30 11.13 30.03 40.56
CA GLN A 30 12.11 28.95 40.40
C GLN A 30 11.55 27.76 39.61
N ASN A 31 10.28 27.44 39.83
CA ASN A 31 9.58 26.33 39.15
C ASN A 31 8.82 26.78 37.89
N ARG A 32 9.07 27.99 37.38
CA ARG A 32 8.34 28.50 36.23
C ARG A 32 8.74 27.72 34.96
N PRO A 33 7.79 27.28 34.13
CA PRO A 33 8.10 26.68 32.84
C PRO A 33 8.87 27.66 31.94
N SER A 34 9.73 27.12 31.07
CA SER A 34 10.38 27.93 30.03
C SER A 34 9.32 28.47 29.05
N PRO A 35 9.57 29.61 28.40
CA PRO A 35 8.66 30.16 27.39
C PRO A 35 8.43 29.17 26.23
N GLU A 36 9.47 28.47 25.78
CA GLU A 36 9.37 27.41 24.76
C GLU A 36 8.40 26.30 25.17
N ALA A 37 8.47 25.82 26.43
CA ALA A 37 7.56 24.80 26.93
C ALA A 37 6.09 25.28 27.01
N LEU A 38 5.86 26.59 27.11
CA LEU A 38 4.52 27.17 27.05
C LEU A 38 4.02 27.31 25.60
N GLU A 39 4.91 27.59 24.64
CA GLU A 39 4.59 27.61 23.21
C GLU A 39 4.24 26.19 22.70
N ASP A 40 5.02 25.18 23.06
CA ASP A 40 4.77 23.77 22.71
C ASP A 40 3.40 23.28 23.21
N ARG A 41 3.00 23.75 24.41
CA ARG A 41 1.70 23.45 25.00
C ARG A 41 0.57 24.34 24.47
N ASN A 42 0.86 25.20 23.50
CA ASN A 42 -0.07 26.18 22.92
C ASN A 42 -0.69 27.13 23.97
N ILE A 43 0.01 27.39 25.08
CA ILE A 43 -0.40 28.35 26.12
C ILE A 43 0.09 29.75 25.74
N LEU A 44 1.37 29.88 25.39
CA LEU A 44 1.97 31.11 24.90
C LEU A 44 1.88 31.12 23.37
N LYS A 45 1.37 32.20 22.78
CA LYS A 45 1.36 32.40 21.33
C LYS A 45 2.72 32.94 20.89
N ASP A 46 3.04 32.68 19.62
CA ASP A 46 4.30 33.05 18.98
C ASP A 46 4.76 34.47 19.38
N THR A 47 5.90 34.51 20.05
CA THR A 47 6.50 35.73 20.62
C THR A 47 7.21 36.59 19.57
N THR A 48 7.36 36.11 18.33
CA THR A 48 7.98 36.87 17.22
C THR A 48 7.13 38.03 16.74
N VAL A 49 5.80 37.94 16.93
CA VAL A 49 4.85 38.95 16.46
C VAL A 49 4.37 39.79 17.63
N ALA A 50 4.24 41.10 17.40
CA ALA A 50 3.73 42.04 18.40
C ALA A 50 2.37 41.55 18.97
N PRO A 51 2.13 41.66 20.30
CA PRO A 51 0.92 41.14 20.95
C PRO A 51 -0.39 41.58 20.29
N ALA A 52 -0.47 42.82 19.82
CA ALA A 52 -1.66 43.37 19.14
C ALA A 52 -1.97 42.70 17.78
N LEU A 53 -0.98 42.07 17.13
CA LEU A 53 -1.13 41.43 15.82
C LEU A 53 -1.27 39.91 15.89
N GLN A 54 -1.12 39.31 17.08
CA GLN A 54 -1.21 37.86 17.25
C GLN A 54 -2.59 37.32 16.85
N GLU A 55 -3.65 38.05 17.17
CA GLU A 55 -5.01 37.66 16.83
C GLU A 55 -5.27 37.74 15.31
N THR A 56 -4.85 38.83 14.67
CA THR A 56 -5.05 39.03 13.23
C THR A 56 -4.27 37.99 12.41
N ARG A 57 -3.03 37.66 12.84
CA ARG A 57 -2.27 36.55 12.27
C ARG A 57 -3.00 35.23 12.39
N TYR A 58 -3.50 34.89 13.58
CA TYR A 58 -4.22 33.65 13.81
C TYR A 58 -5.49 33.55 12.93
N GLN A 59 -6.25 34.65 12.83
CA GLN A 59 -7.42 34.71 11.96
C GLN A 59 -7.05 34.50 10.48
N LEU A 60 -5.97 35.11 10.01
CA LEU A 60 -5.46 34.93 8.66
C LEU A 60 -5.02 33.47 8.40
N GLU A 61 -4.27 32.87 9.33
CA GLU A 61 -3.86 31.46 9.23
C GLU A 61 -5.07 30.53 9.17
N ARG A 62 -6.07 30.78 10.02
CA ARG A 62 -7.32 30.02 10.04
C ARG A 62 -8.08 30.16 8.72
N SER A 63 -8.24 31.38 8.18
CA SER A 63 -8.88 31.61 6.89
C SER A 63 -8.13 30.90 5.76
N ARG A 64 -6.79 31.00 5.74
CA ARG A 64 -5.97 30.26 4.76
C ARG A 64 -6.13 28.74 4.87
N LEU A 65 -6.24 28.21 6.09
CA LEU A 65 -6.48 26.78 6.31
C LEU A 65 -7.86 26.38 5.81
N GLN A 66 -8.88 27.20 6.08
CA GLN A 66 -10.24 26.99 5.63
C GLN A 66 -10.31 26.96 4.10
N ASP A 67 -9.76 27.96 3.41
CA ASP A 67 -9.74 28.00 1.94
C ASP A 67 -9.03 26.77 1.33
N LYS A 68 -7.91 26.33 1.97
CA LYS A 68 -7.19 25.13 1.56
C LYS A 68 -8.03 23.86 1.73
N LEU A 69 -8.78 23.75 2.84
CA LEU A 69 -9.67 22.63 3.11
C LEU A 69 -10.83 22.62 2.12
N ASP A 70 -11.48 23.77 1.90
CA ASP A 70 -12.60 23.90 0.96
C ASP A 70 -12.18 23.47 -0.45
N ARG A 71 -10.99 23.88 -0.90
CA ARG A 71 -10.42 23.44 -2.19
C ARG A 71 -10.18 21.93 -2.24
N LYS A 72 -9.72 21.32 -1.14
CA LYS A 72 -9.44 19.86 -1.08
C LYS A 72 -10.71 19.01 -0.97
N LEU A 73 -11.72 19.49 -0.25
CA LEU A 73 -12.96 18.76 0.01
C LEU A 73 -13.99 18.90 -1.12
N GLY A 74 -13.97 20.01 -1.85
CA GLY A 74 -14.85 20.26 -2.99
C GLY A 74 -14.37 19.57 -4.28
N PRO A 75 -13.70 20.30 -5.19
CA PRO A 75 -13.38 19.78 -6.53
C PRO A 75 -12.25 18.75 -6.55
N LEU A 76 -11.31 18.83 -5.61
CA LEU A 76 -10.10 18.00 -5.63
C LEU A 76 -10.29 16.65 -4.95
N ARG A 77 -11.42 16.43 -4.28
CA ARG A 77 -11.72 15.16 -3.60
C ARG A 77 -11.96 14.07 -4.66
N PRO A 78 -11.12 13.03 -4.73
CA PRO A 78 -11.33 11.95 -5.68
C PRO A 78 -12.65 11.21 -5.38
N SER A 79 -13.33 10.75 -6.43
CA SER A 79 -14.46 9.84 -6.27
C SER A 79 -13.97 8.48 -5.78
N ARG A 80 -14.88 7.73 -5.16
CA ARG A 80 -14.60 6.37 -4.66
C ARG A 80 -14.04 5.46 -5.76
N GLU A 81 -14.69 5.46 -6.92
CA GLU A 81 -14.30 4.64 -8.07
C GLU A 81 -12.87 4.94 -8.53
N LYS A 82 -12.45 6.22 -8.52
CA LYS A 82 -11.07 6.60 -8.86
C LYS A 82 -10.06 6.02 -7.87
N LEU A 83 -10.42 5.95 -6.59
CA LEU A 83 -9.56 5.34 -5.57
C LEU A 83 -9.47 3.82 -5.70
N GLU A 84 -10.57 3.16 -6.10
CA GLU A 84 -10.61 1.72 -6.38
C GLU A 84 -9.79 1.36 -7.63
N GLN A 85 -9.96 2.12 -8.73
CA GLN A 85 -9.18 1.97 -9.96
C GLN A 85 -7.67 2.20 -9.73
N SER A 86 -7.32 3.17 -8.88
CA SER A 86 -5.93 3.43 -8.52
C SER A 86 -5.36 2.41 -7.52
N GLY A 87 -6.16 1.45 -7.06
CA GLY A 87 -5.76 0.42 -6.10
C GLY A 87 -5.54 0.91 -4.66
N ILE A 88 -5.90 2.16 -4.36
CA ILE A 88 -5.77 2.80 -3.04
C ILE A 88 -6.87 2.29 -2.10
N LEU A 89 -8.12 2.29 -2.59
CA LEU A 89 -9.26 1.78 -1.83
C LEU A 89 -9.54 0.34 -2.27
N LYS A 90 -9.61 -0.58 -1.31
CA LYS A 90 -9.99 -1.98 -1.56
C LYS A 90 -11.50 -2.18 -1.40
N ASP A 91 -11.99 -3.28 -1.97
CA ASP A 91 -13.40 -3.65 -1.95
C ASP A 91 -13.97 -3.69 -0.52
N GLN A 92 -15.07 -2.98 -0.30
CA GLN A 92 -15.71 -2.76 1.00
C GLN A 92 -16.83 -3.77 1.29
N SER A 93 -16.81 -4.95 0.65
CA SER A 93 -17.73 -6.04 0.98
C SER A 93 -17.63 -6.47 2.45
N VAL A 94 -16.53 -6.11 3.11
CA VAL A 94 -16.18 -6.43 4.49
C VAL A 94 -15.82 -5.17 5.27
N SER A 95 -15.88 -5.24 6.59
CA SER A 95 -15.54 -4.10 7.46
C SER A 95 -14.06 -3.71 7.33
N PRO A 96 -13.69 -2.42 7.52
CA PRO A 96 -12.32 -1.95 7.37
C PRO A 96 -11.29 -2.72 8.20
N SER A 97 -11.70 -3.21 9.38
CA SER A 97 -10.82 -3.98 10.27
C SER A 97 -10.47 -5.37 9.74
N ILE A 98 -11.25 -5.93 8.81
CA ILE A 98 -11.10 -7.30 8.28
C ILE A 98 -10.54 -7.30 6.86
N VAL A 99 -10.53 -6.15 6.16
CA VAL A 99 -10.03 -6.03 4.78
C VAL A 99 -8.65 -6.65 4.61
N GLU A 100 -7.73 -6.37 5.53
CA GLU A 100 -6.35 -6.89 5.49
C GLU A 100 -6.30 -8.41 5.64
N GLN A 101 -7.07 -8.97 6.58
CA GLN A 101 -7.13 -10.42 6.79
C GLN A 101 -7.72 -11.16 5.58
N LYS A 102 -8.77 -10.58 4.97
CA LYS A 102 -9.34 -11.08 3.72
C LYS A 102 -8.31 -11.09 2.60
N GLU A 103 -7.57 -9.99 2.41
CA GLU A 103 -6.56 -9.88 1.36
C GLU A 103 -5.41 -10.88 1.57
N MET A 104 -4.95 -11.04 2.81
CA MET A 104 -3.93 -12.02 3.15
C MET A 104 -4.38 -13.44 2.80
N LEU A 105 -5.62 -13.79 3.15
CA LEU A 105 -6.21 -15.09 2.83
C LEU A 105 -6.36 -15.28 1.31
N GLU A 106 -6.86 -14.29 0.59
CA GLU A 106 -7.01 -14.34 -0.86
C GLU A 106 -5.65 -14.52 -1.55
N ARG A 107 -4.61 -13.81 -1.11
CA ARG A 107 -3.24 -13.98 -1.59
C ARG A 107 -2.70 -15.37 -1.33
N GLN A 108 -2.93 -15.92 -0.14
CA GLN A 108 -2.50 -17.28 0.20
C GLN A 108 -3.20 -18.31 -0.68
N ILE A 109 -4.53 -18.22 -0.82
CA ILE A 109 -5.31 -19.12 -1.70
C ILE A 109 -4.81 -19.03 -3.15
N LEU A 110 -4.54 -17.83 -3.65
CA LEU A 110 -4.01 -17.64 -5.00
C LEU A 110 -2.60 -18.23 -5.14
N SER A 111 -1.75 -18.06 -4.13
CA SER A 111 -0.40 -18.64 -4.10
C SER A 111 -0.45 -20.17 -4.15
N ASP A 112 -1.30 -20.79 -3.33
CA ASP A 112 -1.43 -22.25 -3.27
C ASP A 112 -1.97 -22.81 -4.58
N LYS A 113 -3.01 -22.15 -5.14
CA LYS A 113 -3.55 -22.50 -6.47
C LYS A 113 -2.49 -22.36 -7.56
N LEU A 114 -1.73 -21.28 -7.55
CA LEU A 114 -0.67 -21.05 -8.52
C LEU A 114 0.43 -22.11 -8.39
N GLY A 115 0.82 -22.46 -7.17
CA GLY A 115 1.77 -23.55 -6.90
C GLY A 115 1.33 -24.86 -7.54
N HIS A 116 0.09 -25.29 -7.29
CA HIS A 116 -0.45 -26.52 -7.88
C HIS A 116 -0.50 -26.50 -9.42
N VAL A 117 -0.83 -25.34 -10.02
CA VAL A 117 -0.85 -25.20 -11.49
C VAL A 117 0.57 -25.25 -12.07
N LEU A 118 1.55 -24.67 -11.36
CA LEU A 118 2.95 -24.69 -11.79
C LEU A 118 3.60 -26.08 -11.62
N GLU A 119 3.21 -26.84 -10.60
CA GLU A 119 3.65 -28.24 -10.42
C GLU A 119 3.17 -29.13 -11.58
N ASN A 120 1.92 -28.94 -12.02
CA ASN A 120 1.33 -29.66 -13.15
C ASN A 120 1.59 -28.98 -14.51
N ARG A 121 2.66 -28.18 -14.60
CA ARG A 121 2.97 -27.47 -15.84
C ARG A 121 3.41 -28.48 -16.92
N PRO A 122 2.73 -28.54 -18.07
CA PRO A 122 3.09 -29.47 -19.13
C PRO A 122 4.48 -29.16 -19.67
N LYS A 123 5.23 -30.22 -19.97
CA LYS A 123 6.55 -30.09 -20.60
C LYS A 123 6.42 -29.61 -22.04
N ALA A 124 7.50 -29.03 -22.57
CA ALA A 124 7.52 -28.57 -23.96
C ALA A 124 7.20 -29.73 -24.94
N GLU A 125 7.66 -30.94 -24.64
CA GLU A 125 7.39 -32.15 -25.44
C GLU A 125 5.89 -32.47 -25.52
N GLU A 126 5.19 -32.45 -24.39
CA GLU A 126 3.73 -32.67 -24.32
C GLU A 126 2.97 -31.62 -25.13
N LEU A 127 3.41 -30.36 -25.10
CA LEU A 127 2.81 -29.29 -25.90
C LEU A 127 3.05 -29.48 -27.41
N VAL A 128 4.15 -30.13 -27.81
CA VAL A 128 4.41 -30.48 -29.22
C VAL A 128 3.52 -31.64 -29.67
N GLU A 129 3.32 -32.65 -28.83
CA GLU A 129 2.37 -33.75 -29.10
C GLU A 129 0.94 -33.23 -29.25
N GLN A 130 0.55 -32.25 -28.42
CA GLN A 130 -0.72 -31.55 -28.52
C GLN A 130 -0.79 -30.56 -29.70
N ASN A 131 0.25 -30.51 -30.55
CA ASN A 131 0.35 -29.62 -31.71
C ASN A 131 0.27 -28.11 -31.40
N ILE A 132 0.42 -27.73 -30.12
CA ILE A 132 0.45 -26.34 -29.64
C ILE A 132 1.81 -25.72 -29.96
N LEU A 133 2.89 -26.42 -29.61
CA LEU A 133 4.25 -26.10 -30.03
C LEU A 133 4.63 -26.89 -31.27
N LYS A 134 5.52 -26.34 -32.11
CA LYS A 134 6.14 -27.10 -33.21
C LYS A 134 7.50 -27.62 -32.75
N TYR A 135 7.91 -28.77 -33.29
CA TYR A 135 9.15 -29.49 -32.93
C TYR A 135 10.40 -28.75 -33.42
N THR A 136 10.63 -27.49 -33.03
CA THR A 136 11.82 -26.76 -33.46
C THR A 136 12.27 -25.72 -32.44
N ASN A 137 12.89 -26.17 -31.35
CA ASN A 137 13.83 -25.30 -30.64
C ASN A 137 15.14 -25.11 -31.43
N ALA A 138 15.34 -25.89 -32.50
CA ALA A 138 16.56 -25.88 -33.33
C ALA A 138 16.43 -25.11 -34.66
N VAL A 139 15.24 -24.69 -35.06
CA VAL A 139 15.01 -23.96 -36.31
C VAL A 139 14.47 -22.59 -35.96
N ASP A 140 15.16 -21.54 -36.42
CA ASP A 140 14.75 -20.14 -36.27
C ASP A 140 13.28 -19.95 -36.67
N SER A 141 12.53 -19.11 -35.94
CA SER A 141 11.08 -18.90 -36.16
C SER A 141 10.74 -18.55 -37.61
N ASN A 142 11.66 -17.88 -38.31
CA ASN A 142 11.52 -17.50 -39.71
C ASN A 142 11.50 -18.68 -40.70
N LEU A 143 12.03 -19.84 -40.30
CA LEU A 143 12.18 -21.02 -41.17
C LEU A 143 11.23 -22.16 -40.77
N GLN A 144 10.38 -21.94 -39.76
CA GLN A 144 9.47 -22.95 -39.23
C GLN A 144 8.33 -23.29 -40.21
N SER A 145 7.78 -22.29 -40.89
CA SER A 145 6.72 -22.48 -41.89
C SER A 145 7.21 -23.26 -43.11
N THR A 146 8.39 -22.93 -43.61
CA THR A 146 9.01 -23.61 -44.76
C THR A 146 9.42 -25.03 -44.42
N CYS A 147 9.94 -25.26 -43.21
CA CYS A 147 10.26 -26.60 -42.71
C CYS A 147 9.00 -27.47 -42.60
N ALA A 148 7.91 -26.94 -42.05
CA ALA A 148 6.64 -27.65 -41.94
C ALA A 148 6.03 -27.98 -43.32
N GLU A 149 6.09 -27.03 -44.26
CA GLU A 149 5.60 -27.23 -45.62
C GLU A 149 6.40 -28.32 -46.36
N LEU A 150 7.71 -28.33 -46.17
CA LEU A 150 8.59 -29.35 -46.74
C LEU A 150 8.27 -30.73 -46.17
N GLU A 151 8.11 -30.85 -44.85
CA GLU A 151 7.76 -32.11 -44.19
C GLU A 151 6.40 -32.65 -44.70
N LEU A 152 5.41 -31.77 -44.88
CA LEU A 152 4.11 -32.13 -45.45
C LEU A 152 4.25 -32.64 -46.89
N LYS A 153 5.06 -31.96 -47.72
CA LYS A 153 5.35 -32.41 -49.10
C LYS A 153 6.01 -33.78 -49.11
N GLN A 154 6.98 -34.03 -48.23
CA GLN A 154 7.64 -35.34 -48.12
C GLN A 154 6.64 -36.44 -47.73
N LYS A 155 5.80 -36.22 -46.70
CA LYS A 155 4.77 -37.18 -46.29
C LYS A 155 3.76 -37.45 -47.41
N LYS A 156 3.32 -36.41 -48.12
CA LYS A 156 2.40 -36.53 -49.27
C LYS A 156 3.00 -37.37 -50.40
N LEU A 157 4.27 -37.14 -50.75
CA LEU A 157 4.98 -37.94 -51.74
C LEU A 157 5.13 -39.40 -51.30
N GLY A 158 5.48 -39.63 -50.04
CA GLY A 158 5.58 -40.98 -49.47
C GLY A 158 4.25 -41.73 -49.52
N LEU A 159 3.14 -41.07 -49.17
CA LEU A 159 1.80 -41.64 -49.26
C LEU A 159 1.42 -41.95 -50.72
N ASN A 160 1.71 -41.04 -51.64
CA ASN A 160 1.40 -41.23 -53.05
C ASN A 160 2.11 -42.47 -53.63
N ARG A 161 3.40 -42.67 -53.29
CA ARG A 161 4.13 -43.91 -53.68
C ARG A 161 3.44 -45.16 -53.13
N LYS A 162 3.01 -45.15 -51.86
CA LYS A 162 2.31 -46.29 -51.25
C LYS A 162 0.96 -46.58 -51.91
N ILE A 163 0.25 -45.55 -52.36
CA ILE A 163 -1.01 -45.71 -53.10
C ILE A 163 -0.77 -46.32 -54.47
N GLN A 164 0.30 -45.91 -55.16
CA GLN A 164 0.66 -46.47 -56.47
C GLN A 164 1.09 -47.94 -56.38
N GLN A 165 1.78 -48.31 -55.29
CA GLN A 165 2.21 -49.69 -55.03
C GLN A 165 1.18 -50.47 -54.21
N ARG A 166 -0.07 -50.01 -54.17
CA ARG A 166 -1.10 -50.67 -53.39
C ARG A 166 -1.40 -52.04 -54.03
N PRO A 167 -1.27 -53.16 -53.31
CA PRO A 167 -1.58 -54.49 -53.83
C PRO A 167 -3.07 -54.57 -54.19
N THR A 168 -3.36 -55.36 -55.23
CA THR A 168 -4.73 -55.63 -55.66
C THR A 168 -5.45 -56.51 -54.64
N VAL A 169 -6.79 -56.59 -54.76
CA VAL A 169 -7.61 -57.39 -53.84
C VAL A 169 -7.21 -58.86 -53.88
N GLU A 170 -6.87 -59.38 -55.06
CA GLU A 170 -6.42 -60.77 -55.26
C GLU A 170 -5.09 -61.04 -54.54
N GLU A 171 -4.11 -60.13 -54.66
CA GLU A 171 -2.82 -60.25 -53.97
C GLU A 171 -2.91 -60.17 -52.44
N LEU A 172 -3.96 -59.53 -51.91
CA LEU A 172 -4.21 -59.44 -50.47
C LEU A 172 -4.83 -60.72 -49.91
N VAL A 173 -5.69 -61.38 -50.70
CA VAL A 173 -6.25 -62.71 -50.41
C VAL A 173 -5.15 -63.78 -50.44
N GLU A 174 -4.26 -63.74 -51.44
CA GLU A 174 -3.10 -64.66 -51.52
C GLU A 174 -2.15 -64.53 -50.33
N ARG A 175 -2.03 -63.33 -49.77
CA ARG A 175 -1.21 -63.07 -48.57
C ARG A 175 -1.94 -63.37 -47.25
N ASN A 176 -3.17 -63.90 -47.27
CA ASN A 176 -4.00 -64.17 -46.09
C ASN A 176 -4.20 -62.93 -45.19
N VAL A 177 -4.24 -61.73 -45.77
CA VAL A 177 -4.43 -60.47 -45.03
C VAL A 177 -5.90 -60.02 -45.08
N LEU A 178 -6.65 -60.48 -46.07
CA LEU A 178 -8.11 -60.37 -46.21
C LEU A 178 -8.73 -61.77 -46.16
#